data_AF-M4UMA0-F1
#
_entry.id   AF-M4UMA0-F1
#
_cell.length_a   1.000
_cell.length_b   1.000
_cell.length_c   1.000
_cell.angle_alpha   90.00
_cell.angle_beta   90.00
_cell.angle_gamma   90.00
#
_symmetry.space_group_name_H-M   'P 1'
#
loop_
_entity.id
_entity.type
_entity.pdbx_description
1 polymer ?
#
loop_
_entity_poly.entity_id
_entity_poly.type
_entity_poly.pdbx_seq_one_letter_code
_entity_poly.pdbx_strand_id
1 'polypeptide(L)'
;MSIFQAFVEELEIINKMSELIGKPQFFRNSYLQERPVKFGFLLRPTESEFNNFVLLLDKMMSDNINKKFFEKDVPVESEEERADGKIVVRSMGTIQIFEAWVNKYFRPQDPKSINDMFSTFRKVRKLRQKPAHRINANVFDQEIFKQQRQLVIDAYDSVRTLRMILANHPDIRRNPPDISERLFKGEICDM
;
A
#
# COMPACT_ATOMS: atom_id res chain seq x y z
N MET A 1 4.81 -15.63 12.46
CA MET A 1 5.09 -14.20 12.22
C MET A 1 3.76 -13.48 12.21
N SER A 2 3.56 -12.39 12.95
CA SER A 2 2.29 -11.64 12.92
C SER A 2 2.12 -10.91 11.59
N ILE A 3 0.89 -10.74 11.12
CA ILE A 3 0.60 -10.00 9.87
C ILE A 3 1.15 -8.57 9.85
N PHE A 4 1.15 -7.87 10.98
CA PHE A 4 1.73 -6.52 11.09
C PHE A 4 3.25 -6.50 10.90
N GLN A 5 3.92 -7.57 11.33
CA GLN A 5 5.37 -7.73 11.14
C GLN A 5 5.67 -8.07 9.67
N ALA A 6 4.93 -9.02 9.10
CA ALA A 6 5.07 -9.39 7.71
C ALA A 6 4.83 -8.19 6.77
N PHE A 7 3.85 -7.34 7.10
CA PHE A 7 3.56 -6.13 6.34
C PHE A 7 4.77 -5.18 6.28
N VAL A 8 5.42 -4.87 7.41
CA VAL A 8 6.59 -3.97 7.42
C VAL A 8 7.82 -4.62 6.76
N GLU A 9 7.97 -5.95 6.87
CA GLU A 9 9.01 -6.68 6.15
C GLU A 9 8.81 -6.62 4.63
N GLU A 10 7.58 -6.72 4.14
CA GLU A 10 7.27 -6.54 2.71
C GLU A 10 7.63 -5.14 2.23
N LEU A 11 7.33 -4.07 3.00
CA LEU A 11 7.74 -2.71 2.65
C LEU A 11 9.27 -2.57 2.53
N GLU A 12 10.00 -3.16 3.48
CA GLU A 12 11.47 -3.16 3.48
C GLU A 12 12.02 -3.88 2.24
N ILE A 13 11.49 -5.06 1.93
CA ILE A 13 11.95 -5.85 0.77
C ILE A 13 11.66 -5.11 -0.53
N ILE A 14 10.50 -4.47 -0.65
CA ILE A 14 10.16 -3.65 -1.82
C ILE A 14 11.14 -2.49 -1.99
N ASN A 15 11.57 -1.85 -0.90
CA ASN A 15 12.60 -0.81 -0.96
C ASN A 15 13.96 -1.36 -1.39
N LYS A 16 14.39 -2.50 -0.84
CA LYS A 16 15.61 -3.20 -1.28
C LYS A 16 15.55 -3.58 -2.77
N MET A 17 14.40 -4.08 -3.24
CA MET A 17 14.20 -4.37 -4.66
C MET A 17 14.28 -3.10 -5.52
N SER A 18 13.74 -1.98 -5.02
CA SER A 18 13.83 -0.69 -5.72
C SER A 18 15.28 -0.24 -5.91
N GLU A 19 16.11 -0.41 -4.88
CA GLU A 19 17.54 -0.08 -4.94
C GLU A 19 18.30 -1.00 -5.91
N LEU A 20 18.00 -2.31 -5.89
CA LEU A 20 18.62 -3.30 -6.79
C LEU A 20 18.33 -3.02 -8.28
N ILE A 21 17.19 -2.41 -8.60
CA ILE A 21 16.86 -1.97 -9.98
C ILE A 21 17.32 -0.54 -10.28
N GLY A 22 18.12 0.07 -9.40
CA GLY A 22 18.69 1.40 -9.60
C GLY A 22 17.67 2.54 -9.47
N LYS A 23 16.55 2.32 -8.78
CA LYS A 23 15.51 3.34 -8.54
C LYS A 23 15.54 3.86 -7.11
N PRO A 24 15.03 5.08 -6.85
CA PRO A 24 14.73 5.52 -5.49
C PRO A 24 13.83 4.51 -4.78
N GLN A 25 13.87 4.43 -3.45
CA GLN A 25 12.97 3.57 -2.69
C GLN A 25 11.49 3.83 -3.03
N PHE A 26 10.70 2.78 -3.27
CA PHE A 26 9.27 2.87 -3.59
C PHE A 26 8.47 3.47 -2.44
N PHE A 27 8.75 3.06 -1.21
CA PHE A 27 8.18 3.62 0.01
C PHE A 27 9.19 4.54 0.68
N ARG A 28 8.74 5.70 1.19
CA ARG A 28 9.61 6.64 1.90
C ARG A 28 10.14 6.08 3.23
N ASN A 29 9.39 5.18 3.86
CA ASN A 29 9.77 4.53 5.11
C ASN A 29 9.21 3.09 5.15
N SER A 30 10.03 2.10 5.52
CA SER A 30 9.59 0.70 5.67
C SER A 30 8.97 0.40 7.03
N TYR A 31 9.23 1.24 8.04
CA TYR A 31 8.79 1.09 9.43
C TYR A 31 9.28 -0.20 10.12
N LEU A 32 10.32 -0.84 9.58
CA LEU A 32 10.85 -2.09 10.15
C LEU A 32 11.54 -1.85 11.50
N GLN A 33 12.31 -0.76 11.62
CA GLN A 33 13.02 -0.39 12.87
C GLN A 33 12.12 0.36 13.85
N GLU A 34 11.26 1.23 13.34
CA GLU A 34 10.38 2.09 14.13
C GLU A 34 8.91 1.85 13.75
N ARG A 35 8.40 0.66 14.11
CA ARG A 35 7.00 0.32 13.82
C ARG A 35 6.06 1.21 14.62
N PRO A 36 5.06 1.86 14.00
CA PRO A 36 4.10 2.68 14.72
C PRO A 36 3.38 1.89 15.81
N VAL A 37 3.32 2.43 17.02
CA VAL A 37 2.77 1.75 18.22
C VAL A 37 1.31 1.29 18.01
N LYS A 38 0.52 2.09 17.28
CA LYS A 38 -0.90 1.79 16.99
C LYS A 38 -1.11 0.89 15.76
N PHE A 39 -0.03 0.41 15.14
CA PHE A 39 -0.13 -0.56 14.04
C PHE A 39 -0.22 -1.98 14.58
N GLY A 40 -1.41 -2.34 15.04
CA GLY A 40 -1.74 -3.64 15.62
C GLY A 40 -3.25 -3.81 15.74
N PHE A 41 -3.70 -4.94 16.27
CA PHE A 41 -5.12 -5.17 16.54
C PHE A 41 -5.66 -4.18 17.57
N LEU A 42 -6.90 -3.74 17.38
CA LEU A 42 -7.56 -2.83 18.32
C LEU A 42 -7.81 -3.54 19.66
N LEU A 43 -7.28 -2.97 20.74
CA LEU A 43 -7.57 -3.43 22.11
C LEU A 43 -9.04 -3.20 22.47
N ARG A 44 -9.60 -2.07 22.03
CA ARG A 44 -11.01 -1.73 22.18
C ARG A 44 -11.58 -1.35 20.81
N PRO A 45 -12.28 -2.27 20.14
CA PRO A 45 -12.94 -2.04 18.85
C PRO A 45 -14.02 -0.96 18.97
N THR A 46 -13.64 0.27 18.65
CA THR A 46 -14.52 1.44 18.58
C THR A 46 -14.33 2.11 17.22
N GLU A 47 -15.32 2.89 16.78
CA GLU A 47 -15.26 3.59 15.50
C GLU A 47 -14.07 4.57 15.47
N SER A 48 -13.79 5.24 16.60
CA SER A 48 -12.64 6.13 16.72
C SER A 48 -11.30 5.40 16.53
N GLU A 49 -11.10 4.28 17.22
CA GLU A 49 -9.86 3.49 17.12
C GLU A 49 -9.70 2.88 15.72
N PHE A 50 -10.79 2.43 15.10
CA PHE A 50 -10.76 1.94 13.72
C PHE A 50 -10.37 3.03 12.72
N ASN A 51 -10.95 4.23 12.84
CA ASN A 51 -10.60 5.35 11.97
C ASN A 51 -9.14 5.78 12.15
N ASN A 52 -8.63 5.75 13.39
CA ASN A 52 -7.21 5.99 13.67
C ASN A 52 -6.32 4.94 13.01
N PHE A 53 -6.70 3.66 13.08
CA PHE A 53 -5.99 2.57 12.41
C PHE A 53 -5.99 2.73 10.88
N VAL A 54 -7.14 3.05 10.28
CA VAL A 54 -7.26 3.29 8.83
C VAL A 54 -6.40 4.47 8.38
N LEU A 55 -6.40 5.58 9.12
CA LEU A 55 -5.55 6.73 8.84
C LEU A 55 -4.06 6.35 8.87
N LEU A 56 -3.65 5.56 9.85
CA LEU A 56 -2.28 5.05 9.95
C LEU A 56 -1.94 4.12 8.78
N LEU A 57 -2.85 3.21 8.43
CA LEU A 57 -2.65 2.28 7.31
C LEU A 57 -2.50 3.01 5.97
N ASP A 58 -3.33 4.02 5.68
CA ASP A 58 -3.18 4.85 4.47
C ASP A 58 -1.84 5.61 4.46
N LYS A 59 -1.40 6.07 5.64
CA LYS A 59 -0.09 6.72 5.82
C LYS A 59 1.08 5.79 5.53
N MET A 60 0.97 4.52 5.88
CA MET A 60 2.00 3.50 5.64
C MET A 60 1.94 2.95 4.20
N MET A 61 0.79 3.04 3.54
CA MET A 61 0.56 2.61 2.16
C MET A 61 0.64 3.78 1.17
N SER A 62 -0.50 4.38 0.84
CA SER A 62 -0.68 5.29 -0.29
C SER A 62 0.07 6.63 -0.15
N ASP A 63 0.10 7.20 1.07
CA ASP A 63 0.85 8.43 1.34
C ASP A 63 2.35 8.17 1.49
N ASN A 64 2.74 6.92 1.72
CA ASN A 64 4.14 6.51 1.83
C ASN A 64 4.82 6.31 0.46
N ILE A 65 4.04 6.17 -0.62
CA ILE A 65 4.56 5.98 -1.97
C ILE A 65 5.40 7.18 -2.43
N ASN A 66 6.66 6.94 -2.73
CA ASN A 66 7.63 7.91 -3.22
C ASN A 66 7.44 8.17 -4.72
N LYS A 67 6.94 9.35 -5.08
CA LYS A 67 6.73 9.75 -6.48
C LYS A 67 8.01 9.68 -7.32
N LYS A 68 9.18 9.89 -6.71
CA LYS A 68 10.49 9.86 -7.39
C LYS A 68 10.83 8.49 -7.97
N PHE A 69 10.27 7.40 -7.43
CA PHE A 69 10.43 6.06 -8.00
C PHE A 69 9.98 5.99 -9.47
N PHE A 70 8.91 6.73 -9.80
CA PHE A 70 8.26 6.71 -11.11
C PHE A 70 8.75 7.78 -12.08
N GLU A 71 9.56 8.73 -11.60
CA GLU A 71 10.12 9.78 -12.45
C GLU A 71 10.87 9.14 -13.62
N LYS A 72 10.66 9.69 -14.82
CA LYS A 72 11.16 9.20 -16.14
C LYS A 72 10.42 8.00 -16.74
N ASP A 73 9.61 7.27 -15.97
CA ASP A 73 8.86 6.13 -16.49
C ASP A 73 7.45 6.52 -16.94
N VAL A 74 6.75 7.30 -16.13
CA VAL A 74 5.38 7.72 -16.40
C VAL A 74 5.20 9.21 -16.06
N PRO A 75 4.28 9.91 -16.74
CA PRO A 75 3.94 11.27 -16.37
C PRO A 75 3.45 11.33 -14.92
N VAL A 76 3.93 12.33 -14.17
CA VAL A 76 3.49 12.63 -12.80
C VAL A 76 2.49 13.79 -12.75
N GLU A 77 2.26 14.41 -13.91
CA GLU A 77 1.34 15.51 -14.16
C GLU A 77 0.49 15.19 -15.39
N SER A 78 -0.75 15.67 -15.40
CA SER A 78 -1.67 15.60 -16.52
C SER A 78 -2.07 16.99 -16.98
N GLU A 79 -2.13 17.19 -18.29
CA GLU A 79 -2.65 18.40 -18.91
C GLU A 79 -4.15 18.22 -19.19
N GLU A 80 -4.97 19.08 -18.60
CA GLU A 80 -6.41 19.14 -18.87
C GLU A 80 -6.75 20.47 -19.54
N GLU A 81 -7.41 20.41 -20.70
CA GLU A 81 -7.94 21.60 -21.35
C GLU A 81 -9.27 21.99 -20.70
N ARG A 82 -9.35 23.21 -20.18
CA ARG A 82 -10.60 23.76 -19.65
C ARG A 82 -11.51 24.23 -20.78
N ALA A 83 -12.80 24.37 -20.47
CA ALA A 83 -13.81 24.90 -21.40
C ALA A 83 -13.50 26.30 -21.95
N ASP A 84 -12.57 27.05 -21.33
CA ASP A 84 -12.08 28.35 -21.79
C ASP A 84 -10.80 28.27 -22.66
N GLY A 85 -10.39 27.06 -23.08
CA GLY A 85 -9.21 26.82 -23.91
C GLY A 85 -7.86 26.92 -23.16
N LYS A 86 -7.88 27.07 -21.82
CA LYS A 86 -6.65 27.09 -21.03
C LYS A 86 -6.22 25.68 -20.64
N ILE A 87 -4.95 25.36 -20.89
CA ILE A 87 -4.31 24.14 -20.40
C ILE A 87 -4.01 24.31 -18.91
N VAL A 88 -4.50 23.39 -18.09
CA VAL A 88 -4.18 23.33 -16.66
C VAL A 88 -3.41 22.06 -16.38
N VAL A 89 -2.17 22.23 -15.91
CA VAL A 89 -1.34 21.13 -15.42
C VAL A 89 -1.82 20.76 -14.01
N ARG A 90 -2.20 19.49 -13.81
CA ARG A 90 -2.58 18.93 -12.51
C ARG A 90 -1.63 17.81 -12.12
N SER A 91 -1.16 17.80 -10.88
CA SER A 91 -0.37 16.68 -10.36
C SER A 91 -1.25 15.45 -10.18
N MET A 92 -0.82 14.31 -10.72
CA MET A 92 -1.52 13.05 -10.55
C MET A 92 -1.41 12.54 -9.11
N GLY A 93 -2.44 11.83 -8.66
CA GLY A 93 -2.45 11.15 -7.37
C GLY A 93 -1.42 10.01 -7.32
N THR A 94 -0.86 9.71 -6.14
CA THR A 94 0.16 8.64 -6.00
C THR A 94 -0.32 7.28 -6.49
N ILE A 95 -1.56 6.91 -6.19
CA ILE A 95 -2.18 5.64 -6.65
C ILE A 95 -2.31 5.62 -8.18
N GLN A 96 -2.67 6.75 -8.81
CA GLN A 96 -2.80 6.84 -10.27
C GLN A 96 -1.46 6.71 -10.99
N ILE A 97 -0.41 7.36 -10.45
CA ILE A 97 0.96 7.24 -10.98
C ILE A 97 1.43 5.79 -10.87
N PHE A 98 1.20 5.16 -9.70
CA PHE A 98 1.56 3.77 -9.46
C PHE A 98 0.82 2.82 -10.43
N GLU A 99 -0.48 3.02 -10.64
CA GLU A 99 -1.28 2.25 -11.58
C GLU A 99 -0.82 2.40 -13.03
N ALA A 100 -0.52 3.63 -13.46
CA ALA A 100 0.05 3.88 -14.79
C ALA A 100 1.37 3.14 -14.98
N TRP A 101 2.23 3.13 -13.95
CA TRP A 101 3.51 2.43 -13.99
C TRP A 101 3.34 0.91 -14.09
N VAL A 102 2.47 0.31 -13.27
CA VAL A 102 2.19 -1.14 -13.34
C VAL A 102 1.65 -1.52 -14.71
N ASN A 103 0.67 -0.77 -15.24
CA ASN A 103 0.07 -1.05 -16.54
C ASN A 103 1.06 -0.88 -17.72
N LYS A 104 2.07 -0.02 -17.57
CA LYS A 104 3.14 0.15 -18.56
C LYS A 104 4.04 -1.07 -18.66
N TYR A 105 4.47 -1.63 -17.53
CA TYR A 105 5.52 -2.66 -17.48
C TYR A 105 5.03 -4.08 -17.24
N PHE A 106 3.84 -4.25 -16.66
CA PHE A 106 3.36 -5.55 -16.22
C PHE A 106 1.98 -5.85 -16.81
N ARG A 107 1.92 -6.89 -17.64
CA ARG A 107 0.71 -7.35 -18.34
C ARG A 107 0.51 -8.84 -18.06
N PRO A 108 -0.04 -9.22 -16.91
CA PRO A 108 -0.30 -10.62 -16.61
C PRO A 108 -1.43 -11.15 -17.51
N GLN A 109 -1.51 -12.47 -17.65
CA GLN A 109 -2.65 -13.10 -18.31
C GLN A 109 -3.95 -12.88 -17.50
N ASP A 110 -3.85 -12.95 -16.17
CA ASP A 110 -4.95 -12.63 -15.25
C ASP A 110 -4.63 -11.33 -14.48
N PRO A 111 -5.38 -10.23 -14.71
CA PRO A 111 -5.19 -8.97 -14.01
C PRO A 111 -5.83 -8.94 -12.61
N LYS A 112 -6.54 -10.00 -12.18
CA LYS A 112 -7.31 -10.00 -10.92
C LYS A 112 -6.50 -9.54 -9.71
N SER A 113 -5.33 -10.13 -9.45
CA SER A 113 -4.51 -9.75 -8.29
C SER A 113 -4.06 -8.28 -8.30
N ILE A 114 -3.81 -7.72 -9.49
CA ILE A 114 -3.45 -6.30 -9.65
C ILE A 114 -4.66 -5.41 -9.38
N ASN A 115 -5.82 -5.79 -9.92
CA ASN A 115 -7.06 -5.07 -9.70
C ASN A 115 -7.44 -5.09 -8.21
N ASP A 116 -7.31 -6.24 -7.55
CA ASP A 116 -7.56 -6.40 -6.12
C ASP A 116 -6.60 -5.55 -5.28
N MET A 117 -5.30 -5.53 -5.64
CA MET A 117 -4.31 -4.65 -5.03
C MET A 117 -4.72 -3.17 -5.12
N PHE A 118 -4.99 -2.65 -6.33
CA PHE A 118 -5.39 -1.23 -6.48
C PHE A 118 -6.75 -0.93 -5.84
N SER A 119 -7.69 -1.88 -5.84
CA SER A 119 -8.96 -1.75 -5.14
C SER A 119 -8.75 -1.55 -3.64
N THR A 120 -7.78 -2.25 -3.05
CA THR A 120 -7.43 -2.12 -1.64
C THR A 120 -6.81 -0.77 -1.32
N PHE A 121 -5.83 -0.30 -2.12
CA PHE A 121 -5.26 1.05 -1.95
C PHE A 121 -6.36 2.12 -1.98
N ARG A 122 -7.29 2.04 -2.95
CA ARG A 122 -8.43 2.96 -3.04
C ARG A 122 -9.40 2.81 -1.87
N LYS A 123 -9.68 1.59 -1.42
CA LYS A 123 -10.56 1.28 -0.28
C LYS A 123 -10.01 1.91 1.01
N VAL A 124 -8.74 1.70 1.32
CA VAL A 124 -8.06 2.29 2.49
C VAL A 124 -8.12 3.81 2.43
N ARG A 125 -7.76 4.41 1.28
CA ARG A 125 -7.82 5.87 1.07
C ARG A 125 -9.24 6.44 1.25
N LYS A 126 -10.26 5.73 0.75
CA LYS A 126 -11.67 6.13 0.88
C LYS A 126 -12.16 6.03 2.33
N LEU A 127 -11.77 4.97 3.06
CA LEU A 127 -12.14 4.80 4.46
C LEU A 127 -11.52 5.89 5.34
N ARG A 128 -10.28 6.33 5.05
CA ARG A 128 -9.64 7.44 5.77
C ARG A 128 -10.46 8.74 5.72
N GLN A 129 -11.14 9.00 4.61
CA GLN A 129 -11.92 10.23 4.42
C GLN A 129 -13.27 10.23 5.15
N LYS A 130 -13.65 9.12 5.81
CA LYS A 130 -14.87 9.09 6.63
C LYS A 130 -14.61 9.79 7.97
N PRO A 131 -15.37 10.84 8.32
CA PRO A 131 -15.17 11.58 9.57
C PRO A 131 -15.48 10.71 10.79
N ALA A 132 -14.64 10.79 11.82
CA ALA A 132 -14.79 10.07 13.07
C ALA A 132 -15.80 10.71 14.06
N HIS A 133 -16.63 11.65 13.60
CA HIS A 133 -17.48 12.49 14.47
C HIS A 133 -18.93 12.03 14.52
N ARG A 134 -19.17 10.75 14.78
CA ARG A 134 -20.49 10.29 15.25
C ARG A 134 -20.53 10.39 16.77
N ILE A 135 -21.65 10.89 17.31
CA ILE A 135 -21.86 11.10 18.76
C ILE A 135 -21.65 9.80 19.57
N ASN A 136 -21.76 8.63 18.93
CA ASN A 136 -21.55 7.30 19.53
C ASN A 136 -20.24 6.58 19.10
N ALA A 137 -19.21 7.29 18.63
CA ALA A 137 -17.99 6.70 18.06
C ALA A 137 -17.16 5.80 19.02
N ASN A 138 -17.47 5.79 20.31
CA ASN A 138 -16.78 5.02 21.35
C ASN A 138 -17.54 3.76 21.81
N VAL A 139 -18.66 3.42 21.16
CA VAL A 139 -19.39 2.18 21.43
C VAL A 139 -18.56 1.00 20.94
N PHE A 140 -18.47 -0.04 21.77
CA PHE A 140 -17.80 -1.28 21.42
C PHE A 140 -18.60 -2.07 20.39
N ASP A 141 -17.96 -2.52 19.32
CA ASP A 141 -18.59 -3.32 18.27
C ASP A 141 -17.63 -4.40 17.75
N GLN A 142 -18.03 -5.67 17.84
CA GLN A 142 -17.22 -6.80 17.38
C GLN A 142 -17.06 -6.83 15.86
N GLU A 143 -17.99 -6.24 15.10
CA GLU A 143 -17.88 -6.15 13.64
C GLU A 143 -16.69 -5.26 13.22
N ILE A 144 -16.31 -4.29 14.06
CA ILE A 144 -15.12 -3.46 13.84
C ILE A 144 -13.84 -4.31 13.85
N PHE A 145 -13.76 -5.30 14.74
CA PHE A 145 -12.62 -6.22 14.78
C PHE A 145 -12.51 -7.03 13.50
N LYS A 146 -13.63 -7.58 13.01
CA LYS A 146 -13.69 -8.32 11.73
C LYS A 146 -13.30 -7.43 10.55
N GLN A 147 -13.79 -6.19 10.52
CA GLN A 147 -13.44 -5.21 9.50
C GLN A 147 -11.95 -4.87 9.51
N GLN A 148 -11.36 -4.65 10.69
CA GLN A 148 -9.93 -4.40 10.82
C GLN A 148 -9.12 -5.60 10.32
N ARG A 149 -9.48 -6.81 10.74
CA ARG A 149 -8.81 -8.05 10.33
C ARG A 149 -8.81 -8.21 8.82
N GLN A 150 -9.97 -8.08 8.18
CA GLN A 150 -10.04 -8.18 6.73
C GLN A 150 -9.23 -7.09 6.05
N LEU A 151 -9.26 -5.85 6.57
CA LEU A 151 -8.54 -4.74 5.97
C LEU A 151 -7.02 -4.93 6.03
N VAL A 152 -6.47 -5.47 7.12
CA VAL A 152 -5.02 -5.74 7.22
C VAL A 152 -4.60 -6.92 6.34
N ILE A 153 -5.45 -7.94 6.17
CA ILE A 153 -5.22 -9.04 5.21
C ILE A 153 -5.17 -8.47 3.79
N ASP A 154 -6.19 -7.72 3.37
CA ASP A 154 -6.25 -7.10 2.05
C ASP A 154 -5.00 -6.22 1.80
N ALA A 155 -4.59 -5.44 2.81
CA ALA A 155 -3.43 -4.56 2.72
C ALA A 155 -2.11 -5.33 2.60
N TYR A 156 -1.94 -6.39 3.39
CA TYR A 156 -0.77 -7.26 3.29
C TYR A 156 -0.69 -7.92 1.90
N ASP A 157 -1.79 -8.50 1.41
CA ASP A 157 -1.84 -9.14 0.10
C ASP A 157 -1.53 -8.15 -1.03
N SER A 158 -1.98 -6.90 -0.88
CA SER A 158 -1.68 -5.82 -1.83
C SER A 158 -0.19 -5.48 -1.88
N VAL A 159 0.46 -5.33 -0.73
CA VAL A 159 1.90 -5.05 -0.67
C VAL A 159 2.70 -6.26 -1.16
N ARG A 160 2.32 -7.48 -0.78
CA ARG A 160 2.93 -8.72 -1.29
C ARG A 160 2.80 -8.83 -2.81
N THR A 161 1.64 -8.47 -3.38
CA THR A 161 1.43 -8.44 -4.83
C THR A 161 2.40 -7.47 -5.51
N LEU A 162 2.62 -6.29 -4.92
CA LEU A 162 3.65 -5.36 -5.40
C LEU A 162 5.05 -5.97 -5.37
N ARG A 163 5.45 -6.64 -4.27
CA ARG A 163 6.73 -7.37 -4.23
C ARG A 163 6.81 -8.41 -5.35
N MET A 164 5.74 -9.17 -5.61
CA MET A 164 5.71 -10.15 -6.70
C MET A 164 5.84 -9.50 -8.09
N ILE A 165 5.27 -8.31 -8.30
CA ILE A 165 5.47 -7.54 -9.53
C ILE A 165 6.96 -7.19 -9.69
N LEU A 166 7.60 -6.65 -8.64
CA LEU A 166 9.03 -6.32 -8.68
C LEU A 166 9.93 -7.55 -8.85
N ALA A 167 9.55 -8.69 -8.27
CA ALA A 167 10.27 -9.96 -8.42
C ALA A 167 10.32 -10.45 -9.88
N ASN A 168 9.45 -9.94 -10.76
CA ASN A 168 9.51 -10.24 -12.19
C ASN A 168 10.55 -9.40 -12.96
N HIS A 169 11.13 -8.37 -12.34
CA HIS A 169 12.15 -7.55 -12.97
C HIS A 169 13.43 -8.36 -13.25
N PRO A 170 14.08 -8.23 -14.42
CA PRO A 170 15.26 -9.03 -14.79
C PRO A 170 16.39 -8.98 -13.77
N ASP A 171 16.69 -7.79 -13.24
CA ASP A 171 17.77 -7.62 -12.25
C ASP A 171 17.44 -8.27 -10.90
N ILE A 172 16.17 -8.29 -10.50
CA ILE A 172 15.73 -8.99 -9.29
C ILE A 172 15.74 -10.50 -9.48
N ARG A 173 15.34 -11.00 -10.66
CA ARG A 173 15.46 -12.43 -10.97
C ARG A 173 16.90 -12.90 -10.97
N ARG A 174 17.84 -12.05 -11.42
CA ARG A 174 19.27 -12.35 -11.43
C ARG A 174 19.89 -12.30 -10.03
N ASN A 175 19.46 -11.35 -9.20
CA ASN A 175 19.96 -11.16 -7.85
C ASN A 175 18.81 -10.86 -6.87
N PRO A 176 18.06 -11.88 -6.43
CA PRO A 176 16.95 -11.67 -5.53
C PRO A 176 17.45 -11.23 -4.15
N PRO A 177 16.76 -10.30 -3.46
CA PRO A 177 17.09 -9.98 -2.09
C PRO A 177 16.82 -11.18 -1.17
N ASP A 178 17.48 -11.20 -0.01
CA ASP A 178 17.20 -12.19 1.03
C ASP A 178 15.79 -11.97 1.61
N ILE A 179 14.98 -13.04 1.62
CA ILE A 179 13.59 -13.06 2.09
C ILE A 179 13.44 -14.26 3.01
N SER A 180 12.95 -14.04 4.23
CA SER A 180 12.71 -15.14 5.16
C SER A 180 11.74 -16.16 4.57
N GLU A 181 12.00 -17.45 4.79
CA GLU A 181 11.20 -18.54 4.20
C GLU A 181 9.71 -18.42 4.54
N ARG A 182 9.41 -18.02 5.78
CA ARG A 182 8.03 -17.78 6.25
C ARG A 182 7.32 -16.68 5.46
N LEU A 183 8.00 -15.58 5.18
CA LEU A 183 7.44 -14.47 4.40
C LEU A 183 7.27 -14.84 2.93
N PHE A 184 8.26 -15.55 2.37
CA PHE A 184 8.20 -16.04 0.99
C PHE A 184 6.98 -16.95 0.77
N LYS A 185 6.77 -17.92 1.67
CA LYS A 185 5.63 -18.86 1.63
C LYS A 185 4.30 -18.19 1.98
N GLY A 186 4.32 -17.03 2.65
CA GLY A 186 3.10 -16.36 3.13
C GLY A 186 2.49 -17.05 4.36
N GLU A 187 3.29 -17.78 5.13
CA GLU A 187 2.88 -18.48 6.36
C GLU A 187 2.79 -17.49 7.53
N ILE A 188 1.75 -16.66 7.49
CA ILE A 188 1.56 -15.53 8.41
C ILE A 188 0.39 -15.79 9.34
N CYS A 189 0.59 -15.46 10.61
CA CYS A 189 -0.47 -15.46 11.61
C CYS A 189 -1.32 -14.20 11.42
N ASP A 190 -2.55 -14.40 10.95
CA ASP A 190 -3.59 -13.40 10.76
C ASP A 190 -4.60 -13.36 11.93
N MET A 191 -4.24 -14.03 13.04
CA MET A 191 -4.95 -14.10 14.32
C MET A 191 -4.14 -13.46 15.43
#